data_AF-A0A370QF38-F1
#
_entry.id   AF-A0A370QF38-F1
#
_cell.length_a   1.000
_cell.length_b   1.000
_cell.length_c   1.000
_cell.angle_alpha   90.00
_cell.angle_beta   90.00
_cell.angle_gamma   90.00
#
_symmetry.space_group_name_H-M   'P 1'
#
loop_
_entity.id
_entity.type
_entity.pdbx_description
1 polymer ?
#
loop_
_entity_poly.entity_id
_entity_poly.type
_entity_poly.pdbx_seq_one_letter_code
_entity_poly.pdbx_strand_id
1 'polypeptide(L)'
;MKKWIIICSISYCLSSCSYLTQFYIYNNSEDTLQIVYKTKRTQLDKPFVTAPKLFKFKNYKKVKNEIANPQAITKRDSLTLHATLIPKQALWVGVDVNFSLKYDGEILSENLEYLHIIKNGDTTTYTSSNIAQKFHTYTSDHVGIAIE
;
A
#
# COMPACT_ATOMS: atom_id res chain seq x y z
N MET A 1 29.48 36.51 -11.84
CA MET A 1 29.40 35.50 -10.75
C MET A 1 27.99 35.32 -10.16
N LYS A 2 27.14 36.36 -10.04
CA LYS A 2 25.78 36.24 -9.47
C LYS A 2 24.78 35.35 -10.24
N LYS A 3 24.94 35.18 -11.57
CA LYS A 3 24.01 34.39 -12.41
C LYS A 3 24.13 32.86 -12.23
N TRP A 4 25.29 32.36 -11.82
CA TRP A 4 25.53 30.91 -11.67
C TRP A 4 24.97 30.36 -10.35
N ILE A 5 24.95 31.18 -9.30
CA ILE A 5 24.40 30.79 -7.98
C ILE A 5 22.89 30.54 -8.06
N ILE A 6 22.17 31.34 -8.85
CA ILE A 6 20.71 31.22 -9.01
C ILE A 6 20.34 29.91 -9.73
N ILE A 7 21.15 29.49 -10.73
CA ILE A 7 20.91 28.23 -11.47
C ILE A 7 21.15 27.02 -10.56
N CYS A 8 22.20 27.02 -9.74
CA CYS A 8 22.44 25.96 -8.75
C CYS A 8 21.33 25.88 -7.69
N SER A 9 20.80 27.02 -7.23
CA SER A 9 19.70 27.06 -6.26
C SER A 9 18.38 26.52 -6.83
N ILE A 10 18.08 26.76 -8.12
CA ILE A 10 16.85 26.26 -8.75
C ILE A 10 16.96 24.74 -9.06
N SER A 11 18.14 24.25 -9.46
CA SER A 11 18.36 22.81 -9.68
C SER A 11 18.30 21.98 -8.40
N TYR A 12 18.66 22.55 -7.24
CA TYR A 12 18.54 21.87 -5.94
C TYR A 12 17.10 21.77 -5.43
N CYS A 13 16.21 22.70 -5.77
CA CYS A 13 14.80 22.62 -5.39
C CYS A 13 13.98 21.64 -6.25
N LEU A 14 14.48 21.28 -7.45
CA LEU A 14 13.76 20.40 -8.40
C LEU A 14 14.00 18.90 -8.15
N SER A 15 14.89 18.53 -7.23
CA SER A 15 15.19 17.12 -6.91
C SER A 15 14.50 16.62 -5.64
N SER A 16 13.81 17.49 -4.90
CA SER A 16 12.95 17.09 -3.77
C SER A 16 11.48 17.07 -4.16
N CYS A 17 11.13 16.40 -5.27
CA CYS A 17 9.77 15.90 -5.38
C CYS A 17 9.63 14.79 -4.32
N SER A 18 9.08 15.13 -3.16
CA SER A 18 8.56 14.15 -2.21
C SER A 18 7.45 13.39 -2.94
N TYR A 19 7.76 12.20 -3.44
CA TYR A 19 6.74 11.34 -4.04
C TYR A 19 5.94 10.71 -2.91
N LEU A 20 4.64 10.97 -2.92
CA LEU A 20 3.72 10.33 -1.99
C LEU A 20 3.61 8.85 -2.38
N THR A 21 3.92 7.98 -1.44
CA THR A 21 3.90 6.55 -1.65
C THR A 21 2.53 6.00 -1.30
N GLN A 22 2.00 5.17 -2.19
CA GLN A 22 0.75 4.47 -2.08
C GLN A 22 0.98 3.00 -1.79
N PHE A 23 0.19 2.48 -0.85
CA PHE A 23 0.29 1.10 -0.41
C PHE A 23 -0.81 0.24 -1.02
N TYR A 24 -0.42 -0.84 -1.67
CA TYR A 24 -1.34 -1.73 -2.37
C TYR A 24 -1.15 -3.20 -2.00
N ILE A 25 -2.25 -3.95 -2.04
CA ILE A 25 -2.25 -5.40 -2.15
C ILE A 25 -2.80 -5.74 -3.53
N TYR A 26 -1.97 -6.33 -4.38
CA TYR A 26 -2.31 -6.67 -5.77
C TYR A 26 -2.72 -8.14 -5.89
N ASN A 27 -3.89 -8.39 -6.48
CA ASN A 27 -4.25 -9.71 -6.96
C ASN A 27 -3.75 -9.88 -8.40
N ASN A 28 -2.53 -10.41 -8.56
CA ASN A 28 -1.99 -10.75 -9.87
C ASN A 28 -2.36 -12.17 -10.33
N SER A 29 -2.82 -13.01 -9.40
CA SER A 29 -3.33 -14.34 -9.64
C SER A 29 -4.62 -14.36 -10.47
N GLU A 30 -4.97 -15.56 -10.95
CA GLU A 30 -6.26 -15.85 -11.60
C GLU A 30 -7.38 -16.20 -10.58
N ASP A 31 -7.06 -16.28 -9.29
CA ASP A 31 -8.01 -16.64 -8.24
C ASP A 31 -8.60 -15.40 -7.55
N THR A 32 -9.73 -15.57 -6.88
CA THR A 32 -10.28 -14.54 -5.99
C THR A 32 -9.60 -14.60 -4.62
N LEU A 33 -9.20 -13.44 -4.10
CA LEU A 33 -8.57 -13.31 -2.79
C LEU A 33 -9.54 -12.70 -1.79
N GLN A 34 -9.57 -13.24 -0.57
CA GLN A 34 -10.12 -12.53 0.58
C GLN A 34 -8.97 -11.98 1.42
N ILE A 35 -9.00 -10.68 1.65
CA ILE A 35 -8.00 -9.94 2.40
C ILE A 35 -8.62 -9.49 3.71
N VAL A 36 -7.96 -9.80 4.82
CA VAL A 36 -8.35 -9.29 6.14
C VAL A 36 -7.13 -8.63 6.76
N TYR A 37 -7.21 -7.36 7.11
CA TYR A 37 -6.14 -6.71 7.85
C TYR A 37 -6.67 -5.94 9.04
N LYS A 38 -5.82 -5.85 10.06
CA LYS A 38 -6.09 -5.07 11.26
C LYS A 38 -4.94 -4.12 11.52
N THR A 39 -5.27 -2.85 11.65
CA THR A 39 -4.32 -1.83 12.06
C THR A 39 -4.18 -1.78 13.58
N LYS A 40 -3.01 -1.38 14.07
CA LYS A 40 -2.86 -1.09 15.49
C LYS A 40 -3.61 0.18 15.86
N ARG A 41 -4.04 0.27 17.12
CA ARG A 41 -4.80 1.44 17.63
C ARG A 41 -3.97 2.73 17.60
N THR A 42 -2.70 2.61 17.94
CA THR A 42 -1.72 3.70 17.82
C THR A 42 -0.91 3.46 16.57
N GLN A 43 -0.96 4.42 15.65
CA GLN A 43 -0.29 4.36 14.36
C GLN A 43 0.78 5.44 14.29
N LEU A 44 2.03 5.06 14.02
CA LEU A 44 3.12 5.98 13.68
C LEU A 44 2.97 6.39 12.23
N ASP A 45 2.91 7.70 11.94
CA ASP A 45 2.77 8.29 10.60
C ASP A 45 1.53 7.85 9.78
N LYS A 46 0.70 6.96 10.34
CA LYS A 46 -0.58 6.49 9.81
C LYS A 46 -0.54 6.03 8.35
N PRO A 47 0.43 5.18 7.95
CA PRO A 47 0.52 4.72 6.57
C PRO A 47 -0.67 3.88 6.14
N PHE A 48 -1.51 3.33 7.05
CA PHE A 48 -2.66 2.50 6.69
C PHE A 48 -4.00 3.20 6.93
N VAL A 49 -4.88 3.16 5.92
CA VAL A 49 -6.21 3.76 6.00
C VAL A 49 -7.22 2.83 6.66
N THR A 50 -8.19 3.40 7.36
CA THR A 50 -9.38 2.69 7.81
C THR A 50 -10.51 2.70 6.77
N ALA A 51 -10.32 3.35 5.62
CA ALA A 51 -11.25 3.42 4.49
C ALA A 51 -10.53 3.03 3.19
N PRO A 52 -10.23 1.74 2.99
CA PRO A 52 -9.51 1.28 1.81
C PRO A 52 -10.37 1.40 0.57
N LYS A 53 -9.71 1.39 -0.58
CA LYS A 53 -10.33 1.59 -1.90
C LYS A 53 -9.88 0.49 -2.85
N LEU A 54 -10.77 0.10 -3.76
CA LEU A 54 -10.46 -0.89 -4.79
C LEU A 54 -10.10 -0.20 -6.09
N PHE A 55 -9.14 -0.77 -6.79
CA PHE A 55 -8.65 -0.26 -8.06
C PHE A 55 -8.49 -1.41 -9.05
N LYS A 56 -8.72 -1.15 -10.34
CA LYS A 56 -8.26 -2.05 -11.40
C LYS A 56 -6.80 -1.75 -11.68
N PHE A 57 -5.98 -2.76 -11.97
CA PHE A 57 -4.63 -2.52 -12.44
C PHE A 57 -4.31 -3.35 -13.68
N LYS A 58 -3.46 -2.82 -14.57
CA LYS A 58 -2.93 -3.59 -15.72
C LYS A 58 -1.56 -4.19 -15.40
N ASN A 59 -0.76 -3.42 -14.67
CA ASN A 59 0.52 -3.82 -14.09
C ASN A 59 0.78 -2.90 -12.89
N TYR A 60 1.81 -3.20 -12.08
CA TYR A 60 2.07 -2.45 -10.85
C TYR A 60 2.34 -0.95 -11.08
N LYS A 61 2.75 -0.54 -12.28
CA LYS A 61 2.95 0.87 -12.66
C LYS A 61 1.67 1.57 -13.14
N LYS A 62 0.59 0.82 -13.35
CA LYS A 62 -0.67 1.29 -13.95
C LYS A 62 -1.86 0.78 -13.14
N VAL A 63 -1.98 1.33 -11.94
CA VAL A 63 -3.21 1.30 -11.15
C VAL A 63 -4.15 2.35 -11.75
N LYS A 64 -5.33 1.93 -12.21
CA LYS A 64 -6.30 2.76 -12.94
C LYS A 64 -7.30 3.40 -11.96
N ASN A 65 -8.47 3.77 -12.48
CA ASN A 65 -9.59 4.36 -11.72
C ASN A 65 -10.04 3.48 -10.55
N GLU A 66 -10.41 4.16 -9.47
CA GLU A 66 -11.11 3.59 -8.33
C GLU A 66 -12.39 2.90 -8.80
N ILE A 67 -12.68 1.73 -8.21
CA ILE A 67 -13.88 0.96 -8.45
C ILE A 67 -14.85 1.25 -7.31
N ALA A 68 -16.01 1.81 -7.63
CA ALA A 68 -17.11 1.88 -6.68
C ALA A 68 -17.74 0.48 -6.53
N ASN A 69 -17.21 -0.33 -5.62
CA ASN A 69 -17.84 -1.59 -5.20
C ASN A 69 -17.92 -1.67 -3.67
N PRO A 70 -18.97 -1.07 -3.07
CA PRO A 70 -19.11 -0.99 -1.62
C PRO A 70 -19.32 -2.35 -0.93
N GLN A 71 -19.71 -3.39 -1.67
CA GLN A 71 -19.88 -4.74 -1.09
C GLN A 71 -18.56 -5.52 -1.02
N ALA A 72 -17.57 -5.14 -1.83
CA ALA A 72 -16.27 -5.81 -1.85
C ALA A 72 -15.34 -5.38 -0.71
N ILE A 73 -15.74 -4.41 0.11
CA ILE A 73 -15.01 -4.00 1.32
C ILE A 73 -16.02 -3.91 2.47
N THR A 74 -15.73 -4.58 3.58
CA THR A 74 -16.57 -4.52 4.78
C THR A 74 -15.70 -4.22 5.99
N LYS A 75 -16.13 -3.27 6.83
CA LYS A 75 -15.53 -3.03 8.13
C LYS A 75 -16.16 -3.97 9.14
N ARG A 76 -15.33 -4.75 9.83
CA ARG A 76 -15.80 -5.53 10.98
C ARG A 76 -15.86 -4.67 12.22
N ASP A 77 -14.84 -3.82 12.40
CA ASP A 77 -14.76 -2.81 13.44
C ASP A 77 -13.96 -1.59 12.92
N SER A 78 -13.57 -0.67 13.80
CA SER A 78 -12.85 0.55 13.41
C SER A 78 -11.40 0.32 12.95
N LEU A 79 -10.81 -0.83 13.25
CA LEU A 79 -9.42 -1.20 12.95
C LEU A 79 -9.30 -2.41 12.01
N THR A 80 -10.33 -3.26 11.94
CA THR A 80 -10.36 -4.50 11.17
C THR A 80 -11.20 -4.36 9.91
N LEU A 81 -10.56 -4.66 8.77
CA LEU A 81 -11.13 -4.54 7.44
C LEU A 81 -11.08 -5.86 6.69
N HIS A 82 -12.15 -6.14 5.96
CA HIS A 82 -12.29 -7.27 5.05
C HIS A 82 -12.45 -6.73 3.64
N ALA A 83 -11.79 -7.36 2.67
CA ALA A 83 -11.96 -7.03 1.27
C ALA A 83 -11.89 -8.29 0.39
N THR A 84 -12.64 -8.28 -0.70
CA THR A 84 -12.59 -9.32 -1.74
C THR A 84 -12.00 -8.72 -3.00
N LEU A 85 -10.90 -9.30 -3.49
CA LEU A 85 -10.23 -8.87 -4.71
C LEU A 85 -10.39 -9.97 -5.76
N ILE A 86 -11.05 -9.66 -6.87
CA ILE A 86 -11.03 -10.52 -8.05
C ILE A 86 -9.72 -10.31 -8.85
N PRO A 87 -9.40 -11.18 -9.83
CA PRO A 87 -8.19 -11.02 -10.64
C PRO A 87 -8.03 -9.61 -11.21
N LYS A 88 -6.80 -9.12 -11.20
CA LYS A 88 -6.40 -7.77 -11.68
C LYS A 88 -7.03 -6.61 -10.92
N GLN A 89 -7.41 -6.83 -9.66
CA GLN A 89 -7.74 -5.78 -8.70
C GLN A 89 -6.62 -5.56 -7.69
N ALA A 90 -6.50 -4.32 -7.25
CA ALA A 90 -5.63 -3.90 -6.17
C ALA A 90 -6.45 -3.26 -5.06
N LEU A 91 -6.13 -3.60 -3.81
CA LEU A 91 -6.66 -2.93 -2.64
C LEU A 91 -5.65 -1.87 -2.20
N TRP A 92 -6.06 -0.63 -2.23
CA TRP A 92 -5.31 0.47 -1.62
C TRP A 92 -5.54 0.44 -0.12
N VAL A 93 -4.47 0.22 0.63
CA VAL A 93 -4.50 0.01 2.07
C VAL A 93 -3.86 1.15 2.85
N GLY A 94 -3.31 2.18 2.20
CA GLY A 94 -2.54 3.19 2.91
C GLY A 94 -2.61 4.62 2.43
N VAL A 95 -2.25 5.59 3.29
CA VAL A 95 -2.30 7.02 2.93
C VAL A 95 -1.06 7.45 2.16
N ASP A 96 -1.21 8.53 1.41
CA ASP A 96 -0.14 9.22 0.73
C ASP A 96 0.86 9.82 1.75
N VAL A 97 1.97 9.11 2.00
CA VAL A 97 3.08 9.58 2.86
C VAL A 97 4.40 9.60 2.11
N ASN A 98 5.33 10.44 2.53
CA ASN A 98 6.72 10.32 2.10
C ASN A 98 7.32 9.09 2.79
N PHE A 99 7.53 8.01 2.03
CA PHE A 99 7.95 6.72 2.56
C PHE A 99 8.92 6.05 1.61
N SER A 100 9.98 5.46 2.15
CA SER A 100 10.90 4.59 1.45
C SER A 100 10.98 3.26 2.17
N LEU A 101 10.58 2.18 1.50
CA LEU A 101 10.62 0.83 2.10
C LEU A 101 12.01 0.46 2.66
N LYS A 102 13.07 1.01 2.06
CA LYS A 102 14.46 0.80 2.49
C LYS A 102 14.78 1.41 3.85
N TYR A 103 14.21 2.57 4.17
CA TYR A 103 14.53 3.34 5.38
C TYR A 103 13.41 3.26 6.42
N ASP A 104 12.16 3.16 5.96
CA ASP A 104 10.95 3.33 6.76
C ASP A 104 10.17 2.00 6.92
N GLY A 105 10.74 0.86 6.52
CA GLY A 105 10.07 -0.44 6.55
C GLY A 105 9.52 -0.84 7.93
N GLU A 106 10.17 -0.40 9.02
CA GLU A 106 9.69 -0.60 10.39
C GLU A 106 8.29 -0.01 10.63
N ILE A 107 7.95 1.10 9.98
CA ILE A 107 6.63 1.74 10.10
C ILE A 107 5.52 0.74 9.71
N LEU A 108 5.76 -0.16 8.75
CA LEU A 108 4.78 -1.18 8.36
C LEU A 108 4.50 -2.17 9.49
N SER A 109 5.55 -2.65 10.16
CA SER A 109 5.48 -3.54 11.32
C SER A 109 4.89 -2.88 12.57
N GLU A 110 5.09 -1.58 12.70
CA GLU A 110 4.56 -0.81 13.81
C GLU A 110 3.08 -0.52 13.67
N ASN A 111 2.56 -0.41 12.44
CA ASN A 111 1.18 0.04 12.18
C ASN A 111 0.18 -1.09 11.88
N LEU A 112 0.64 -2.26 11.41
CA LEU A 112 -0.22 -3.43 11.20
C LEU A 112 -0.07 -4.43 12.34
N GLU A 113 -1.20 -4.92 12.84
CA GLU A 113 -1.24 -6.04 13.77
C GLU A 113 -1.13 -7.35 13.00
N TYR A 114 -1.95 -7.50 11.96
CA TYR A 114 -1.90 -8.63 11.04
C TYR A 114 -2.47 -8.31 9.65
N LEU A 115 -2.11 -9.15 8.68
CA LEU A 115 -2.70 -9.26 7.36
C LEU A 115 -2.89 -10.75 7.03
N HIS A 116 -4.12 -11.16 6.80
CA HIS A 116 -4.50 -12.46 6.27
C HIS A 116 -4.84 -12.35 4.80
N ILE A 117 -4.31 -13.28 4.02
CA ILE A 117 -4.61 -13.45 2.59
C ILE A 117 -5.13 -14.87 2.42
N ILE A 118 -6.39 -14.98 2.01
CA ILE A 118 -7.07 -16.25 1.81
C ILE A 118 -7.22 -16.47 0.31
N LYS A 119 -6.65 -17.57 -0.19
CA LYS A 119 -6.67 -17.97 -1.61
C LYS A 119 -7.04 -19.45 -1.66
N ASN A 120 -8.12 -19.79 -2.37
CA ASN A 120 -8.59 -21.18 -2.53
C ASN A 120 -8.77 -21.96 -1.22
N GLY A 121 -9.14 -21.27 -0.13
CA GLY A 121 -9.31 -21.85 1.21
C GLY A 121 -8.05 -21.85 2.07
N ASP A 122 -6.87 -21.69 1.47
CA ASP A 122 -5.61 -21.57 2.20
C ASP A 122 -5.42 -20.16 2.74
N THR A 123 -5.01 -20.06 4.00
CA THR A 123 -4.79 -18.78 4.68
C THR A 123 -3.30 -18.55 4.90
N THR A 124 -2.77 -17.50 4.29
CA THR A 124 -1.44 -16.97 4.59
C THR A 124 -1.56 -15.82 5.58
N THR A 125 -0.79 -15.86 6.68
CA THR A 125 -0.83 -14.84 7.73
C THR A 125 0.51 -14.12 7.83
N TYR A 126 0.45 -12.79 7.77
CA TYR A 126 1.55 -11.90 8.07
C TYR A 126 1.25 -11.12 9.35
N THR A 127 2.24 -11.00 10.21
CA THR A 127 2.16 -10.28 11.50
C THR A 127 3.21 -9.18 11.52
N SER A 128 3.19 -8.33 12.55
CA SER A 128 4.21 -7.30 12.75
C SER A 128 5.66 -7.79 12.58
N SER A 129 5.95 -9.05 12.96
CA SER A 129 7.29 -9.64 12.88
C SER A 129 7.81 -9.87 11.45
N ASN A 130 6.93 -10.03 10.47
CA ASN A 130 7.33 -10.47 9.13
C ASN A 130 6.68 -9.69 7.98
N ILE A 131 5.72 -8.81 8.26
CA ILE A 131 4.92 -8.13 7.24
C ILE A 131 5.73 -7.18 6.37
N ALA A 132 6.67 -6.42 6.95
CA ALA A 132 7.51 -5.48 6.22
C ALA A 132 8.31 -6.17 5.10
N GLN A 133 8.79 -7.39 5.34
CA GLN A 133 9.57 -8.18 4.38
C GLN A 133 8.75 -8.65 3.17
N LYS A 134 7.41 -8.55 3.22
CA LYS A 134 6.52 -8.95 2.13
C LYS A 134 6.21 -7.80 1.18
N PHE A 135 6.40 -6.57 1.62
CA PHE A 135 6.25 -5.41 0.77
C PHE A 135 7.43 -5.28 -0.19
N HIS A 136 7.12 -4.81 -1.39
CA HIS A 136 8.09 -4.54 -2.45
C HIS A 136 7.82 -3.15 -3.03
N THR A 137 8.88 -2.44 -3.39
CA THR A 137 8.80 -1.19 -4.16
C THR A 137 8.67 -1.52 -5.64
N TYR A 138 7.52 -1.23 -6.23
CA TYR A 138 7.28 -1.46 -7.67
C TYR A 138 7.60 -0.22 -8.52
N THR A 139 7.37 0.96 -7.95
CA THR A 139 7.68 2.27 -8.52
C THR A 139 8.07 3.23 -7.40
N SER A 140 8.51 4.44 -7.74
CA SER A 140 8.82 5.49 -6.76
C SER A 140 7.62 5.91 -5.90
N ASP A 141 6.40 5.63 -6.37
CA ASP A 141 5.13 5.98 -5.75
C ASP A 141 4.30 4.76 -5.31
N HIS A 142 4.64 3.53 -5.70
CA HIS A 142 3.87 2.34 -5.33
C HIS A 142 4.72 1.32 -4.56
N VAL A 143 4.23 0.98 -3.36
CA VAL A 143 4.75 -0.07 -2.50
C VAL A 143 3.62 -1.06 -2.23
N GLY A 144 3.90 -2.36 -2.24
CA GLY A 144 2.82 -3.32 -2.03
C GLY A 144 3.22 -4.77 -1.95
N ILE A 145 2.22 -5.63 -1.80
CA ILE A 145 2.34 -7.08 -1.86
C ILE A 145 1.64 -7.55 -3.14
N ALA A 146 2.31 -8.34 -3.98
CA ALA A 146 1.66 -9.00 -5.11
C ALA A 146 1.44 -10.48 -4.80
N ILE A 147 0.23 -10.94 -5.05
CA ILE A 147 -0.16 -12.34 -4.90
C ILE A 147 -0.33 -12.93 -6.30
N GLU A 148 0.50 -13.93 -6.60
CA GLU A 148 0.52 -14.71 -7.84
C GLU A 148 -0.36 -15.96 -7.72
#